data_AF-A0A160PT54-F1
#
_entry.id   AF-A0A160PT54-F1
#
_cell.length_a   1.000
_cell.length_b   1.000
_cell.length_c   1.000
_cell.angle_alpha   90.00
_cell.angle_beta   90.00
_cell.angle_gamma   90.00
#
_symmetry.space_group_name_H-M   'P 1'
#
loop_
_entity.id
_entity.type
_entity.pdbx_description
1 polymer ?
#
loop_
_entity_poly.entity_id
_entity_poly.type
_entity_poly.pdbx_seq_one_letter_code
_entity_poly.pdbx_strand_id
1 'polypeptide(L)'
;MNEALILKLKNLLQEPTKNQLQAVVQILRGESNDFFFNVENPSGFSFPLSQRIIYLAIEILQSSSRLLKREEIDVNLHEELEEIAVSLIIYQLSKNHNESSSRSFSLEFTGISFTKPLILTSVHLEKLRFTDCIFASAFHLTAVSCATTIEMTNTQFIAQGSLLIRMISFPKPDPASDWAPSFIFRNCLIQIIEVFRAEVFLFFTESTIKGSALELPAGAVAQYVNCQVNDGIIYGVDQDTLGDSLVPRWWYKDLGWSI
;
A
#
# COMPACT_ATOMS: atom_id res chain seq x y z
N MET A 1 17.07 6.56 -16.08
CA MET A 1 17.88 6.82 -14.87
C MET A 1 19.08 5.88 -14.82
N ASN A 2 20.29 6.42 -14.89
CA ASN A 2 21.55 5.67 -14.79
C ASN A 2 22.06 5.58 -13.33
N GLU A 3 23.10 4.77 -13.10
CA GLU A 3 23.61 4.54 -11.74
C GLU A 3 24.26 5.74 -11.08
N ALA A 4 24.99 6.56 -11.85
CA ALA A 4 25.61 7.78 -11.36
C ALA A 4 24.54 8.74 -10.80
N LEU A 5 23.39 8.81 -11.46
CA LEU A 5 22.26 9.59 -11.00
C LEU A 5 21.64 9.03 -9.71
N ILE A 6 21.44 7.70 -9.62
CA ILE A 6 20.93 7.07 -8.38
C ILE A 6 21.84 7.37 -7.20
N LEU A 7 23.16 7.25 -7.39
CA LEU A 7 24.13 7.53 -6.33
C LEU A 7 24.12 9.01 -5.93
N LYS A 8 24.03 9.93 -6.92
CA LYS A 8 23.91 11.36 -6.68
C LYS A 8 22.65 11.70 -5.88
N LEU A 9 21.50 11.10 -6.23
CA LEU A 9 20.24 11.30 -5.52
C LEU A 9 20.30 10.71 -4.10
N LYS A 10 20.86 9.51 -3.92
CA LYS A 10 21.07 8.92 -2.57
C LYS A 10 21.91 9.82 -1.67
N ASN A 11 22.98 10.41 -2.19
CA ASN A 11 23.81 11.33 -1.42
C ASN A 11 23.06 12.59 -1.00
N LEU A 12 22.13 13.10 -1.83
CA LEU A 12 21.27 14.23 -1.47
C LEU A 12 20.21 13.87 -0.42
N LEU A 13 19.91 12.58 -0.23
CA LEU A 13 18.86 12.07 0.65
C LEU A 13 19.37 11.53 2.00
N GLN A 14 20.68 11.62 2.32
CA GLN A 14 21.20 11.20 3.63
C GLN A 14 20.71 12.12 4.77
N GLU A 15 20.84 13.43 4.60
CA GLU A 15 20.27 14.47 5.47
C GLU A 15 19.62 15.56 4.62
N PRO A 16 18.46 15.26 4.01
CA PRO A 16 17.82 16.14 3.05
C PRO A 16 17.28 17.40 3.73
N THR A 17 17.64 18.53 3.15
CA THR A 17 17.08 19.87 3.38
C THR A 17 16.10 20.22 2.28
N LYS A 18 15.29 21.28 2.47
CA LYS A 18 14.40 21.82 1.42
C LYS A 18 15.12 22.04 0.09
N ASN A 19 16.32 22.65 0.12
CA ASN A 19 17.09 22.94 -1.08
C ASN A 19 17.57 21.67 -1.80
N GLN A 20 17.96 20.63 -1.05
CA GLN A 20 18.35 19.35 -1.63
C GLN A 20 17.15 18.64 -2.27
N LEU A 21 15.96 18.70 -1.66
CA LEU A 21 14.74 18.15 -2.26
C LEU A 21 14.30 18.91 -3.52
N GLN A 22 14.43 20.24 -3.53
CA GLN A 22 14.22 21.04 -4.75
C GLN A 22 15.22 20.68 -5.85
N ALA A 23 16.49 20.42 -5.48
CA ALA A 23 17.48 19.93 -6.43
C ALA A 23 17.11 18.53 -6.96
N VAL A 24 16.61 17.62 -6.11
CA VAL A 24 16.10 16.30 -6.52
C VAL A 24 14.97 16.46 -7.55
N VAL A 25 13.99 17.32 -7.27
CA VAL A 25 12.92 17.67 -8.22
C VAL A 25 13.49 18.15 -9.55
N GLN A 26 14.40 19.13 -9.52
CA GLN A 26 14.96 19.72 -10.73
C GLN A 26 15.77 18.70 -11.54
N ILE A 27 16.50 17.80 -10.88
CA ILE A 27 17.23 16.74 -11.54
C ILE A 27 16.26 15.74 -12.18
N LEU A 28 15.23 15.31 -11.46
CA LEU A 28 14.26 14.34 -11.97
C LEU A 28 13.39 14.92 -13.10
N ARG A 29 13.05 16.22 -13.04
CA ARG A 29 12.37 16.96 -14.13
C ARG A 29 13.30 17.26 -15.30
N GLY A 30 14.54 17.68 -15.03
CA GLY A 30 15.53 17.98 -16.06
C GLY A 30 15.84 16.76 -16.92
N GLU A 31 15.90 15.57 -16.32
CA GLU A 31 16.05 14.32 -17.07
C GLU A 31 14.74 13.78 -17.65
N SER A 32 13.56 14.25 -17.21
CA SER A 32 12.28 13.84 -17.82
C SER A 32 12.13 14.27 -19.29
N ASN A 33 12.93 15.21 -19.76
CA ASN A 33 13.00 15.61 -21.17
C ASN A 33 13.96 14.73 -22.03
N ASP A 34 14.82 13.91 -21.41
CA ASP A 34 15.77 13.02 -22.08
C ASP A 34 15.62 11.57 -21.55
N PHE A 35 14.42 10.98 -21.63
CA PHE A 35 14.24 9.57 -21.30
C PHE A 35 14.33 8.69 -22.55
N PHE A 36 15.43 7.94 -22.70
CA PHE A 36 15.45 6.46 -22.71
C PHE A 36 16.81 5.88 -23.19
N PHE A 37 17.34 4.96 -22.37
CA PHE A 37 18.31 3.88 -22.63
C PHE A 37 19.83 4.02 -22.43
N ASN A 38 20.32 2.92 -21.84
CA ASN A 38 21.65 2.30 -21.87
C ASN A 38 22.65 2.68 -20.79
N VAL A 39 22.60 1.93 -19.68
CA VAL A 39 23.78 1.69 -18.84
C VAL A 39 23.77 0.24 -18.39
N GLU A 40 24.82 -0.49 -18.78
CA GLU A 40 25.18 -1.82 -18.30
C GLU A 40 25.51 -1.78 -16.79
N ASN A 41 25.18 -2.85 -16.06
CA ASN A 41 25.53 -3.01 -14.64
C ASN A 41 27.07 -2.99 -14.45
N PRO A 42 27.68 -2.00 -13.78
CA PRO A 42 28.97 -2.21 -13.16
C PRO A 42 28.80 -3.13 -11.93
N SER A 43 29.70 -4.08 -11.82
CA SER A 43 29.79 -5.04 -10.73
C SER A 43 30.07 -4.33 -9.41
N GLY A 44 29.07 -4.27 -8.53
CA GLY A 44 29.21 -3.69 -7.19
C GLY A 44 27.93 -3.59 -6.35
N PHE A 45 26.74 -3.71 -6.96
CA PHE A 45 25.45 -3.70 -6.25
C PHE A 45 24.77 -5.06 -6.27
N SER A 46 24.16 -5.47 -5.16
CA SER A 46 23.46 -6.76 -5.01
C SER A 46 22.07 -6.80 -5.66
N PHE A 47 21.54 -5.67 -6.15
CA PHE A 47 20.16 -5.55 -6.64
C PHE A 47 20.06 -5.09 -8.11
N PRO A 48 19.10 -5.63 -8.89
CA PRO A 48 18.75 -5.12 -10.21
C PRO A 48 18.43 -3.61 -10.20
N LEU A 49 18.70 -2.92 -11.32
CA LEU A 49 18.47 -1.48 -11.47
C LEU A 49 17.01 -1.08 -11.13
N SER A 50 16.01 -1.83 -11.58
CA SER A 50 14.59 -1.55 -11.32
C SER A 50 14.25 -1.53 -9.82
N GLN A 51 14.79 -2.47 -9.05
CA GLN A 51 14.62 -2.49 -7.59
C GLN A 51 15.30 -1.29 -6.94
N ARG A 52 16.50 -0.90 -7.41
CA ARG A 52 17.20 0.30 -6.93
C ARG A 52 16.41 1.59 -7.19
N ILE A 53 15.72 1.69 -8.33
CA ILE A 53 14.81 2.80 -8.65
C ILE A 53 13.64 2.86 -7.67
N ILE A 54 13.01 1.72 -7.38
CA ILE A 54 11.92 1.63 -6.39
C ILE A 54 12.42 2.04 -4.99
N TYR A 55 13.56 1.52 -4.55
CA TYR A 55 14.15 1.89 -3.26
C TYR A 55 14.41 3.40 -3.17
N LEU A 56 14.95 4.00 -4.23
CA LEU A 56 15.18 5.44 -4.27
C LEU A 56 13.86 6.23 -4.20
N ALA A 57 12.83 5.80 -4.94
CA ALA A 57 11.52 6.44 -4.89
C ALA A 57 10.91 6.38 -3.47
N ILE A 58 11.04 5.25 -2.79
CA ILE A 58 10.62 5.11 -1.39
C ILE A 58 11.45 6.03 -0.47
N GLU A 59 12.77 6.10 -0.64
CA GLU A 59 13.65 7.02 0.14
C GLU A 59 13.25 8.50 -0.06
N ILE A 60 12.88 8.89 -1.29
CA ILE A 60 12.35 10.23 -1.59
C ILE A 60 11.06 10.48 -0.81
N LEU A 61 10.09 9.56 -0.87
CA LEU A 61 8.81 9.67 -0.14
C LEU A 61 9.01 9.77 1.37
N GLN A 62 9.91 8.95 1.93
CA GLN A 62 10.22 8.96 3.36
C GLN A 62 10.84 10.31 3.77
N SER A 63 11.80 10.79 2.97
CA SER A 63 12.49 12.04 3.21
C SER A 63 11.55 13.24 3.16
N SER A 64 10.74 13.35 2.10
CA SER A 64 9.78 14.44 1.95
C SER A 64 8.73 14.40 3.07
N SER A 65 8.19 13.22 3.39
CA SER A 65 7.23 13.06 4.49
C SER A 65 7.80 13.47 5.85
N ARG A 66 9.07 13.15 6.11
CA ARG A 66 9.75 13.54 7.35
C ARG A 66 9.89 15.05 7.45
N LEU A 67 10.30 15.72 6.37
CA LEU A 67 10.42 17.18 6.35
C LEU A 67 9.05 17.87 6.42
N LEU A 68 8.03 17.30 5.78
CA LEU A 68 6.65 17.80 5.86
C LEU A 68 6.14 17.74 7.30
N LYS A 69 6.34 16.62 8.01
CA LYS A 69 5.97 16.46 9.43
C LYS A 69 6.68 17.47 10.35
N ARG A 70 7.86 17.96 9.95
CA ARG A 70 8.63 18.98 10.68
C ARG A 70 8.34 20.41 10.22
N GLU A 71 7.39 20.58 9.30
CA GLU A 71 7.05 21.88 8.70
C GLU A 71 8.23 22.55 7.96
N GLU A 72 9.22 21.76 7.54
CA GLU A 72 10.43 22.24 6.85
C GLU A 72 10.22 22.38 5.32
N ILE A 73 9.22 21.69 4.79
CA ILE A 73 8.73 21.85 3.41
C ILE A 73 7.22 22.06 3.41
N ASP A 74 6.72 22.75 2.38
CA ASP A 74 5.29 22.91 2.17
C ASP A 74 4.66 21.67 1.52
N VAL A 75 3.33 21.58 1.61
CA VAL A 75 2.54 20.48 1.05
C VAL A 75 2.73 20.36 -0.46
N ASN A 76 2.88 21.48 -1.18
CA ASN A 76 3.02 21.48 -2.65
C ASN A 76 4.32 20.78 -3.09
N LEU A 77 5.44 21.08 -2.43
CA LEU A 77 6.72 20.42 -2.73
C LEU A 77 6.67 18.92 -2.39
N HIS A 78 6.01 18.55 -1.28
CA HIS A 78 5.82 17.15 -0.93
C HIS A 78 4.95 16.42 -1.96
N GLU A 79 3.81 17.00 -2.35
CA GLU A 79 2.90 16.45 -3.37
C GLU A 79 3.62 16.21 -4.70
N GLU A 80 4.50 17.12 -5.11
CA GLU A 80 5.27 17.00 -6.35
C GLU A 80 6.27 15.83 -6.29
N LEU A 81 6.99 15.69 -5.18
CA LEU A 81 7.90 14.58 -4.94
C LEU A 81 7.15 13.25 -4.84
N GLU A 82 5.97 13.27 -4.21
CA GLU A 82 5.08 12.12 -4.11
C GLU A 82 4.62 11.64 -5.48
N GLU A 83 4.16 12.55 -6.34
CA GLU A 83 3.76 12.24 -7.71
C GLU A 83 4.91 11.61 -8.51
N ILE A 84 6.11 12.19 -8.46
CA ILE A 84 7.28 11.65 -9.16
C ILE A 84 7.65 10.26 -8.63
N ALA A 85 7.75 10.10 -7.31
CA ALA A 85 8.18 8.85 -6.70
C ALA A 85 7.16 7.72 -6.92
N VAL A 86 5.87 7.99 -6.72
CA VAL A 86 4.81 7.01 -6.99
C VAL A 86 4.77 6.64 -8.48
N SER A 87 4.93 7.61 -9.38
CA SER A 87 5.00 7.34 -10.82
C SER A 87 6.18 6.45 -11.20
N LEU A 88 7.35 6.68 -10.59
CA LEU A 88 8.52 5.81 -10.78
C LEU A 88 8.24 4.38 -10.29
N ILE A 89 7.60 4.21 -9.13
CA ILE A 89 7.24 2.89 -8.60
C ILE A 89 6.27 2.19 -9.57
N ILE A 90 5.15 2.83 -9.92
CA ILE A 90 4.14 2.26 -10.81
C ILE A 90 4.73 1.91 -12.18
N TYR A 91 5.62 2.75 -12.71
CA TYR A 91 6.31 2.47 -13.97
C TYR A 91 7.19 1.22 -13.88
N GLN A 92 7.98 1.05 -12.81
CA GLN A 92 8.80 -0.15 -12.64
C GLN A 92 7.95 -1.42 -12.44
N LEU A 93 6.82 -1.33 -11.72
CA LEU A 93 5.90 -2.45 -11.55
C LEU A 93 5.25 -2.88 -12.88
N SER A 94 4.83 -1.92 -13.71
CA SER A 94 4.17 -2.20 -14.99
C SER A 94 5.11 -2.69 -16.08
N LYS A 95 6.36 -2.20 -16.12
CA LYS A 95 7.37 -2.67 -17.08
C LYS A 95 7.67 -4.17 -16.90
N ASN A 96 7.78 -4.63 -15.65
CA ASN A 96 8.05 -6.03 -15.35
C ASN A 96 6.90 -6.98 -15.68
N HIS A 97 5.66 -6.49 -15.75
CA HIS A 97 4.52 -7.32 -16.17
C HIS A 97 4.59 -7.69 -17.66
N ASN A 98 5.19 -6.82 -18.47
CA ASN A 98 5.32 -7.04 -19.92
C ASN A 98 6.57 -7.84 -20.29
N GLU A 99 7.56 -7.89 -19.40
CA GLU A 99 8.74 -8.74 -19.54
C GLU A 99 8.42 -10.07 -18.83
N SER A 100 8.48 -11.21 -19.52
CA SER A 100 8.18 -12.56 -18.99
C SER A 100 9.12 -13.06 -17.86
N SER A 101 9.76 -12.14 -17.16
CA SER A 101 10.60 -12.36 -16.00
C SER A 101 9.75 -12.53 -14.74
N SER A 102 10.00 -13.58 -13.98
CA SER A 102 9.40 -13.91 -12.68
C SER A 102 9.83 -12.96 -11.54
N ARG A 103 10.16 -11.70 -11.85
CA ARG A 103 10.73 -10.76 -10.87
C ARG A 103 9.63 -10.20 -9.98
N SER A 104 9.56 -10.73 -8.78
CA SER A 104 8.71 -10.23 -7.71
C SER A 104 9.33 -8.98 -7.06
N PHE A 105 8.51 -7.99 -6.75
CA PHE A 105 8.93 -6.80 -6.02
C PHE A 105 8.44 -6.84 -4.59
N SER A 106 9.29 -6.39 -3.67
CA SER A 106 8.93 -6.11 -2.29
C SER A 106 8.80 -4.60 -2.10
N LEU A 107 7.67 -4.15 -1.61
CA LEU A 107 7.40 -2.74 -1.31
C LEU A 107 7.19 -2.58 0.20
N GLU A 108 8.05 -1.78 0.83
CA GLU A 108 7.95 -1.45 2.25
C GLU A 108 7.96 0.06 2.44
N PHE A 109 6.82 0.61 2.82
CA PHE A 109 6.62 2.03 3.09
C PHE A 109 6.64 2.26 4.60
N THR A 110 7.49 3.17 5.07
CA THR A 110 7.66 3.45 6.51
C THR A 110 7.65 4.95 6.77
N GLY A 111 6.76 5.43 7.65
CA GLY A 111 6.73 6.82 8.08
C GLY A 111 6.22 7.82 7.01
N ILE A 112 5.65 7.34 5.90
CA ILE A 112 5.25 8.16 4.74
C ILE A 112 3.86 8.75 4.94
N SER A 113 3.68 10.02 4.54
CA SER A 113 2.38 10.69 4.47
C SER A 113 1.98 10.82 3.00
N PHE A 114 0.94 10.09 2.59
CA PHE A 114 0.36 10.17 1.26
C PHE A 114 -0.69 11.26 1.24
N THR A 115 -0.42 12.28 0.42
CA THR A 115 -1.28 13.44 0.20
C THR A 115 -2.05 13.33 -1.12
N LYS A 116 -1.57 12.50 -2.05
CA LYS A 116 -2.22 12.11 -3.29
C LYS A 116 -2.66 10.64 -3.24
N PRO A 117 -3.67 10.23 -4.03
CA PRO A 117 -4.14 8.85 -4.00
C PRO A 117 -3.04 7.86 -4.40
N LEU A 118 -2.90 6.77 -3.65
CA LEU A 118 -2.05 5.65 -4.03
C LEU A 118 -2.93 4.53 -4.59
N ILE A 119 -2.82 4.30 -5.90
CA ILE A 119 -3.63 3.31 -6.62
C ILE A 119 -2.70 2.24 -7.19
N LEU A 120 -2.88 1.00 -6.73
CA LEU A 120 -2.19 -0.16 -7.27
C LEU A 120 -3.19 -1.06 -8.00
N THR A 121 -2.98 -1.25 -9.30
CA THR A 121 -3.90 -1.99 -10.17
C THR A 121 -3.15 -3.08 -10.92
N SER A 122 -3.64 -4.31 -10.86
CA SER A 122 -3.13 -5.46 -11.62
C SER A 122 -1.63 -5.69 -11.39
N VAL A 123 -1.16 -5.67 -10.14
CA VAL A 123 0.26 -5.87 -9.79
C VAL A 123 0.49 -7.16 -9.00
N HIS A 124 1.60 -7.85 -9.28
CA HIS A 124 2.05 -9.03 -8.54
C HIS A 124 3.28 -8.66 -7.70
N LEU A 125 3.20 -8.84 -6.38
CA LEU A 125 4.23 -8.46 -5.42
C LEU A 125 4.67 -9.68 -4.60
N GLU A 126 5.92 -9.65 -4.14
CA GLU A 126 6.41 -10.59 -3.13
C GLU A 126 5.88 -10.20 -1.75
N LYS A 127 5.97 -8.89 -1.45
CA LYS A 127 5.64 -8.30 -0.17
C LYS A 127 5.12 -6.89 -0.37
N LEU A 128 4.11 -6.54 0.41
CA LEU A 128 3.60 -5.17 0.52
C LEU A 128 3.34 -4.85 1.98
N ARG A 129 4.06 -3.86 2.51
CA ARG A 129 3.97 -3.45 3.91
C ARG A 129 3.91 -1.93 4.04
N PHE A 130 3.07 -1.46 4.95
CA PHE A 130 2.96 -0.07 5.37
C PHE A 130 3.11 0.02 6.89
N THR A 131 4.06 0.84 7.36
CA THR A 131 4.35 1.05 8.79
C THR A 131 4.37 2.54 9.10
N ASP A 132 3.63 2.99 10.12
CA ASP A 132 3.57 4.40 10.52
C ASP A 132 3.18 5.37 9.38
N CYS A 133 2.33 4.89 8.46
CA CYS A 133 1.88 5.65 7.29
C CYS A 133 0.59 6.42 7.55
N ILE A 134 0.43 7.56 6.88
CA ILE A 134 -0.81 8.35 6.90
C ILE A 134 -1.31 8.49 5.47
N PHE A 135 -2.55 8.10 5.21
CA PHE A 135 -3.25 8.30 3.95
C PHE A 135 -4.28 9.42 4.13
N ALA A 136 -3.86 10.65 3.80
CA ALA A 136 -4.72 11.83 3.72
C ALA A 136 -5.58 11.87 2.44
N SER A 137 -5.38 10.87 1.58
CA SER A 137 -6.01 10.64 0.29
C SER A 137 -6.50 9.20 0.20
N ALA A 138 -7.08 8.82 -0.94
CA ALA A 138 -7.57 7.48 -1.17
C ALA A 138 -6.43 6.46 -1.41
N PHE A 139 -6.54 5.28 -0.82
CA PHE A 139 -5.67 4.14 -1.07
C PHE A 139 -6.46 2.98 -1.67
N HIS A 140 -6.14 2.63 -2.91
CA HIS A 140 -6.91 1.67 -3.69
C HIS A 140 -6.04 0.49 -4.12
N LEU A 141 -6.54 -0.71 -3.85
CA LEU A 141 -5.97 -1.97 -4.33
C LEU A 141 -6.97 -2.65 -5.25
N THR A 142 -6.61 -2.80 -6.53
CA THR A 142 -7.42 -3.48 -7.53
C THR A 142 -6.64 -4.61 -8.20
N ALA A 143 -7.13 -5.85 -8.12
CA ALA A 143 -6.48 -7.01 -8.74
C ALA A 143 -4.99 -7.16 -8.38
N VAL A 144 -4.64 -6.85 -7.13
CA VAL A 144 -3.28 -7.00 -6.59
C VAL A 144 -3.11 -8.42 -6.05
N SER A 145 -2.00 -9.09 -6.37
CA SER A 145 -1.63 -10.32 -5.68
C SER A 145 -0.32 -10.11 -4.93
N CYS A 146 -0.22 -10.73 -3.76
CA CYS A 146 0.98 -10.69 -2.94
C CYS A 146 1.33 -12.11 -2.52
N ALA A 147 2.59 -12.51 -2.62
CA ALA A 147 3.05 -13.84 -2.21
C ALA A 147 2.95 -14.02 -0.68
N THR A 148 2.99 -12.91 0.06
CA THR A 148 2.84 -12.84 1.51
C THR A 148 1.63 -11.99 1.90
N THR A 149 1.22 -12.07 3.17
CA THR A 149 0.18 -11.22 3.74
C THR A 149 0.52 -9.74 3.55
N ILE A 150 -0.47 -8.94 3.13
CA ILE A 150 -0.32 -7.49 3.05
C ILE A 150 -0.47 -6.91 4.47
N GLU A 151 0.53 -6.17 4.92
CA GLU A 151 0.60 -5.71 6.31
C GLU A 151 0.48 -4.19 6.43
N MET A 152 -0.40 -3.76 7.34
CA MET A 152 -0.61 -2.37 7.73
C MET A 152 -0.39 -2.29 9.24
N THR A 153 0.60 -1.51 9.69
CA THR A 153 0.91 -1.35 11.12
C THR A 153 1.02 0.13 11.47
N ASN A 154 0.29 0.57 12.50
CA ASN A 154 0.22 1.98 12.90
C ASN A 154 -0.19 2.92 11.76
N THR A 155 -0.97 2.42 10.80
CA THR A 155 -1.36 3.16 9.61
C THR A 155 -2.69 3.89 9.83
N GLN A 156 -2.78 5.14 9.39
CA GLN A 156 -4.00 5.95 9.47
C GLN A 156 -4.58 6.23 8.09
N PHE A 157 -5.86 5.97 7.89
CA PHE A 157 -6.63 6.25 6.70
C PHE A 157 -7.68 7.29 7.06
N ILE A 158 -7.39 8.57 6.78
CA ILE A 158 -8.15 9.69 7.35
C ILE A 158 -9.12 10.35 6.35
N ALA A 159 -8.97 10.08 5.06
CA ALA A 159 -9.90 10.58 4.03
C ALA A 159 -11.24 9.84 4.05
N GLN A 160 -12.31 10.46 3.54
CA GLN A 160 -13.55 9.73 3.24
C GLN A 160 -13.33 8.85 2.00
N GLY A 161 -13.75 7.57 2.06
CA GLY A 161 -13.46 6.58 1.01
C GLY A 161 -12.00 6.13 0.99
N SER A 162 -11.29 6.23 2.12
CA SER A 162 -9.83 6.15 2.18
C SER A 162 -9.21 4.80 1.85
N LEU A 163 -9.93 3.68 2.03
CA LEU A 163 -9.39 2.35 1.79
C LEU A 163 -10.38 1.54 0.95
N LEU A 164 -10.01 1.30 -0.31
CA LEU A 164 -10.77 0.48 -1.26
C LEU A 164 -10.01 -0.79 -1.61
N ILE A 165 -10.63 -1.95 -1.39
CA ILE A 165 -10.06 -3.25 -1.76
C ILE A 165 -11.00 -3.95 -2.74
N ARG A 166 -10.50 -4.19 -3.96
CA ARG A 166 -11.21 -4.94 -5.00
C ARG A 166 -10.29 -6.02 -5.57
N MET A 167 -10.53 -7.27 -5.20
CA MET A 167 -9.66 -8.39 -5.60
C MET A 167 -10.45 -9.43 -6.40
N ILE A 168 -9.77 -10.15 -7.29
CA ILE A 168 -10.40 -11.16 -8.16
C ILE A 168 -10.41 -12.54 -7.50
N SER A 169 -9.39 -12.89 -6.70
CA SER A 169 -9.38 -14.04 -5.78
C SER A 169 -8.04 -14.07 -5.05
N PHE A 170 -8.03 -14.23 -3.72
CA PHE A 170 -6.87 -14.76 -3.01
C PHE A 170 -7.10 -16.27 -2.89
N PRO A 171 -6.11 -17.14 -3.18
CA PRO A 171 -6.35 -18.58 -3.18
C PRO A 171 -6.85 -19.02 -1.80
N LYS A 172 -8.13 -19.40 -1.73
CA LYS A 172 -8.75 -19.98 -0.54
C LYS A 172 -8.25 -21.42 -0.39
N PRO A 173 -7.52 -21.78 0.68
CA PRO A 173 -7.21 -23.17 0.92
C PRO A 173 -8.49 -23.93 1.32
N ASP A 174 -8.61 -25.18 0.84
CA ASP A 174 -9.73 -26.07 1.14
C ASP A 174 -9.91 -26.32 2.65
N PRO A 175 -8.85 -26.59 3.43
CA PRO A 175 -8.96 -26.67 4.88
C PRO A 175 -8.96 -25.28 5.54
N ALA A 176 -9.94 -25.06 6.43
CA ALA A 176 -10.05 -23.83 7.22
C ALA A 176 -8.87 -23.61 8.19
N SER A 177 -8.11 -24.66 8.53
CA SER A 177 -6.90 -24.57 9.37
C SER A 177 -5.74 -23.86 8.67
N ASP A 178 -5.74 -23.85 7.34
CA ASP A 178 -4.62 -23.35 6.52
C ASP A 178 -4.89 -21.92 6.04
N TRP A 179 -6.00 -21.33 6.50
CA TRP A 179 -6.36 -19.95 6.23
C TRP A 179 -5.38 -18.99 6.92
N ALA A 180 -4.56 -18.34 6.11
CA ALA A 180 -3.75 -17.21 6.52
C ALA A 180 -4.44 -15.89 6.12
N PRO A 181 -4.31 -14.81 6.91
CA PRO A 181 -4.81 -13.50 6.52
C PRO A 181 -4.21 -13.03 5.19
N SER A 182 -5.07 -12.56 4.27
CA SER A 182 -4.66 -11.83 3.07
C SER A 182 -4.18 -10.42 3.46
N PHE A 183 -4.82 -9.83 4.46
CA PHE A 183 -4.49 -8.53 5.03
C PHE A 183 -4.41 -8.59 6.54
N ILE A 184 -3.40 -7.93 7.12
CA ILE A 184 -3.33 -7.65 8.55
C ILE A 184 -3.30 -6.14 8.77
N PHE A 185 -4.23 -5.66 9.59
CA PHE A 185 -4.30 -4.30 10.10
C PHE A 185 -4.02 -4.30 11.60
N ARG A 186 -2.89 -3.72 11.99
CA ARG A 186 -2.41 -3.66 13.37
C ARG A 186 -2.37 -2.22 13.84
N ASN A 187 -3.09 -1.90 14.91
CA ASN A 187 -3.13 -0.55 15.48
C ASN A 187 -3.44 0.53 14.41
N CYS A 188 -4.42 0.25 13.54
CA CYS A 188 -4.80 1.14 12.46
C CYS A 188 -5.96 2.05 12.86
N LEU A 189 -5.97 3.27 12.32
CA LEU A 189 -7.16 4.12 12.31
C LEU A 189 -7.73 4.14 10.90
N ILE A 190 -8.96 3.66 10.72
CA ILE A 190 -9.62 3.53 9.43
C ILE A 190 -10.90 4.36 9.44
N GLN A 191 -10.93 5.45 8.67
CA GLN A 191 -12.12 6.29 8.58
C GLN A 191 -13.23 5.57 7.82
N ILE A 192 -12.95 5.10 6.61
CA ILE A 192 -13.87 4.26 5.83
C ILE A 192 -13.06 3.17 5.12
N ILE A 193 -13.53 1.92 5.24
CA ILE A 193 -13.07 0.78 4.43
C ILE A 193 -14.22 0.25 3.58
N GLU A 194 -13.94 0.08 2.29
CA GLU A 194 -14.84 -0.54 1.33
C GLU A 194 -14.17 -1.76 0.68
N VAL A 195 -14.88 -2.89 0.70
CA VAL A 195 -14.39 -4.15 0.13
C VAL A 195 -15.44 -4.73 -0.78
N PHE A 196 -15.11 -4.94 -2.05
CA PHE A 196 -16.08 -5.36 -3.07
C PHE A 196 -15.72 -6.70 -3.71
N ARG A 197 -16.61 -7.68 -3.57
CA ARG A 197 -16.59 -9.00 -4.26
C ARG A 197 -15.23 -9.69 -4.19
N ALA A 198 -14.58 -9.60 -3.04
CA ALA A 198 -13.22 -10.06 -2.85
C ALA A 198 -13.20 -11.31 -1.97
N GLU A 199 -12.62 -12.41 -2.47
CA GLU A 199 -12.24 -13.55 -1.63
C GLU A 199 -10.98 -13.17 -0.85
N VAL A 200 -11.16 -12.63 0.36
CA VAL A 200 -10.07 -12.15 1.21
C VAL A 200 -10.28 -12.58 2.65
N PHE A 201 -9.17 -12.75 3.35
CA PHE A 201 -9.16 -12.78 4.81
C PHE A 201 -8.57 -11.47 5.34
N LEU A 202 -9.43 -10.63 5.91
CA LEU A 202 -9.06 -9.39 6.60
C LEU A 202 -8.91 -9.66 8.10
N PHE A 203 -7.73 -9.40 8.66
CA PHE A 203 -7.47 -9.53 10.09
C PHE A 203 -7.15 -8.17 10.71
N PHE A 204 -8.00 -7.70 11.62
CA PHE A 204 -7.83 -6.44 12.34
C PHE A 204 -7.51 -6.72 13.79
N THR A 205 -6.47 -6.06 14.32
CA THR A 205 -6.13 -6.11 15.74
C THR A 205 -5.78 -4.72 16.26
N GLU A 206 -6.27 -4.38 17.46
CA GLU A 206 -6.02 -3.10 18.14
C GLU A 206 -6.39 -1.88 17.28
N SER A 207 -7.32 -2.03 16.33
CA SER A 207 -7.63 -1.02 15.33
C SER A 207 -8.95 -0.31 15.61
N THR A 208 -9.07 0.94 15.16
CA THR A 208 -10.31 1.72 15.20
C THR A 208 -10.85 1.88 13.79
N ILE A 209 -12.10 1.48 13.57
CA ILE A 209 -12.79 1.54 12.28
C ILE A 209 -14.04 2.39 12.46
N LYS A 210 -14.07 3.57 11.81
CA LYS A 210 -15.20 4.49 11.92
C LYS A 210 -16.35 4.06 11.02
N GLY A 211 -16.07 3.71 9.78
CA GLY A 211 -17.04 3.24 8.80
C GLY A 211 -16.55 2.00 8.05
N SER A 212 -17.43 1.02 7.80
CA SER A 212 -17.11 -0.08 6.89
C SER A 212 -18.31 -0.47 6.01
N ALA A 213 -18.06 -0.68 4.72
CA ALA A 213 -18.98 -1.30 3.78
C ALA A 213 -18.30 -2.52 3.15
N LEU A 214 -18.63 -3.73 3.64
CA LEU A 214 -17.98 -4.97 3.21
C LEU A 214 -18.97 -5.82 2.41
N GLU A 215 -18.75 -5.95 1.10
CA GLU A 215 -19.43 -6.90 0.23
C GLU A 215 -18.56 -8.15 0.06
N LEU A 216 -18.76 -9.11 0.96
CA LEU A 216 -17.95 -10.32 1.03
C LEU A 216 -18.71 -11.50 0.40
N PRO A 217 -18.13 -12.17 -0.63
CA PRO A 217 -18.70 -13.40 -1.18
C PRO A 217 -18.53 -14.57 -0.20
N ALA A 218 -19.23 -15.68 -0.46
CA ALA A 218 -19.13 -16.90 0.33
C ALA A 218 -17.66 -17.36 0.45
N GLY A 219 -17.19 -17.52 1.69
CA GLY A 219 -15.81 -17.92 1.95
C GLY A 219 -14.79 -16.78 1.90
N ALA A 220 -15.18 -15.52 2.06
CA ALA A 220 -14.33 -14.45 2.57
C ALA A 220 -14.57 -14.25 4.09
N VAL A 221 -13.56 -13.78 4.83
CA VAL A 221 -13.65 -13.58 6.29
C VAL A 221 -13.07 -12.24 6.69
N ALA A 222 -13.74 -11.56 7.63
CA ALA A 222 -13.17 -10.46 8.39
C ALA A 222 -13.15 -10.83 9.88
N GLN A 223 -11.99 -10.72 10.53
CA GLN A 223 -11.80 -10.99 11.95
C GLN A 223 -11.30 -9.74 12.66
N TYR A 224 -11.90 -9.45 13.83
CA TYR A 224 -11.59 -8.28 14.64
C TYR A 224 -11.15 -8.73 16.04
N VAL A 225 -10.01 -8.24 16.51
CA VAL A 225 -9.46 -8.55 17.84
C VAL A 225 -9.16 -7.23 18.56
N ASN A 226 -9.78 -6.98 19.72
CA ASN A 226 -9.59 -5.73 20.47
C ASN A 226 -9.80 -4.47 19.62
N CYS A 227 -10.77 -4.49 18.70
CA CYS A 227 -11.04 -3.38 17.80
C CYS A 227 -12.24 -2.56 18.26
N GLN A 228 -12.22 -1.26 17.97
CA GLN A 228 -13.40 -0.40 18.06
C GLN A 228 -14.01 -0.25 16.66
N VAL A 229 -15.28 -0.65 16.49
CA VAL A 229 -16.03 -0.46 15.23
C VAL A 229 -17.24 0.41 15.55
N ASN A 230 -17.32 1.58 14.93
CA ASN A 230 -18.40 2.54 15.18
C ASN A 230 -19.61 2.28 14.27
N ASP A 231 -19.45 2.43 12.95
CA ASP A 231 -20.53 2.25 11.96
C ASP A 231 -20.13 1.17 10.94
N GLY A 232 -20.47 -0.09 11.23
CA GLY A 232 -20.15 -1.22 10.36
C GLY A 232 -21.36 -1.79 9.63
N ILE A 233 -21.35 -1.79 8.29
CA ILE A 233 -22.30 -2.54 7.47
C ILE A 233 -21.56 -3.67 6.75
N ILE A 234 -21.96 -4.91 7.03
CA ILE A 234 -21.43 -6.11 6.38
C ILE A 234 -22.56 -6.72 5.54
N TYR A 235 -22.39 -6.69 4.22
CA TYR A 235 -23.27 -7.33 3.27
C TYR A 235 -22.73 -8.74 2.97
N GLY A 236 -23.44 -9.77 3.43
CA GLY A 236 -23.27 -11.11 2.89
C GLY A 236 -23.87 -11.15 1.50
N VAL A 237 -23.07 -11.43 0.47
CA VAL A 237 -23.55 -11.53 -0.91
C VAL A 237 -24.06 -12.95 -1.15
N ASP A 238 -25.18 -13.32 -0.55
CA ASP A 238 -25.93 -14.52 -0.92
C ASP A 238 -27.40 -14.15 -1.15
N GLN A 239 -27.80 -14.03 -2.42
CA GLN A 239 -29.22 -13.99 -2.81
C GLN A 239 -29.76 -15.35 -3.29
N ASP A 240 -28.95 -16.41 -3.37
CA ASP A 240 -29.41 -17.67 -4.03
C ASP A 240 -29.23 -18.98 -3.26
N THR A 241 -28.83 -18.98 -1.98
CA THR A 241 -28.85 -20.22 -1.17
C THR A 241 -29.59 -20.06 0.16
N LEU A 242 -30.83 -20.55 0.16
CA LEU A 242 -31.56 -20.92 1.38
C LEU A 242 -30.76 -22.01 2.11
N GLY A 243 -30.15 -21.65 3.23
CA GLY A 243 -29.64 -22.61 4.20
C GLY A 243 -28.14 -22.88 4.10
N ASP A 244 -27.34 -21.95 4.60
CA ASP A 244 -26.21 -22.17 5.51
C ASP A 244 -25.26 -20.98 5.36
N SER A 245 -25.56 -19.92 6.12
CA SER A 245 -24.63 -18.81 6.27
C SER A 245 -23.37 -19.34 6.96
N LEU A 246 -22.34 -19.64 6.17
CA LEU A 246 -21.02 -20.13 6.62
C LEU A 246 -20.20 -19.07 7.37
N VAL A 247 -20.79 -17.92 7.66
CA VAL A 247 -20.25 -16.98 8.66
C VAL A 247 -21.01 -17.26 9.95
N PRO A 248 -20.41 -17.97 10.94
CA PRO A 248 -21.02 -18.05 12.25
C PRO A 248 -21.21 -16.61 12.74
N ARG A 249 -22.47 -16.21 12.99
CA ARG A 249 -22.84 -14.95 13.66
C ARG A 249 -22.13 -14.75 15.03
N TRP A 250 -21.29 -15.69 15.44
CA TRP A 250 -20.63 -15.83 16.74
C TRP A 250 -19.11 -15.59 16.69
N TRP A 251 -18.51 -15.27 15.54
CA TRP A 251 -17.11 -14.79 15.46
C TRP A 251 -16.95 -13.27 15.67
N TYR A 252 -18.03 -12.60 16.07
CA TYR A 252 -18.06 -11.22 16.57
C TYR A 252 -17.93 -11.14 18.10
N LYS A 253 -17.24 -12.09 18.73
CA LYS A 253 -17.08 -12.13 20.17
C LYS A 253 -15.96 -11.15 20.54
N ASP A 254 -16.33 -10.07 21.23
CA ASP A 254 -15.50 -8.93 21.66
C ASP A 254 -15.53 -7.68 20.77
N LEU A 255 -16.62 -7.45 20.03
CA LEU A 255 -17.00 -6.08 19.71
C LEU A 255 -17.40 -5.40 21.04
N GLY A 256 -16.54 -4.52 21.57
CA GLY A 256 -16.90 -3.60 22.64
C GLY A 256 -17.83 -2.52 22.10
N TRP A 257 -19.08 -2.86 21.79
CA TRP A 257 -20.12 -1.90 21.46
C TRP A 257 -20.28 -0.96 22.67
N SER A 258 -19.82 0.28 22.55
CA SER A 258 -20.27 1.35 23.44
C SER A 258 -21.52 1.95 22.79
N ILE A 259 -22.66 1.71 23.44
CA ILE A 259 -23.93 2.39 23.15
C ILE A 259 -23.80 3.85 23.55
#